data_AF-A0A7G9WAD5-F1
#
_entry.id   AF-A0A7G9WAD5-F1
#
_cell.length_a   1.000
_cell.length_b   1.000
_cell.length_c   1.000
_cell.angle_alpha   90.00
_cell.angle_beta   90.00
_cell.angle_gamma   90.00
#
_symmetry.space_group_name_H-M   'P 1'
#
loop_
_entity.id
_entity.type
_entity.pdbx_description
1 polymer ?
#
loop_
_entity_poly.entity_id
_entity_poly.type
_entity_poly.pdbx_seq_one_letter_code
_entity_poly.pdbx_strand_id
1 'polypeptide(L)'
;MDRFIAVLLGITLFFAGLTYILGKFAKKIRIIKYIPGIIAILLGVYYIYIARQPHIGFEGLAMAILAIMLFWAALSNLVTGVIIDFVIPMIKNRKKTDSH
;
A
#
# COMPACT_ATOMS: atom_id res chain seq x y z
N MET A 1 1.89 21.83 4.59
CA MET A 1 1.86 20.71 3.63
C MET A 1 2.88 19.63 4.00
N ASP A 2 4.04 20.00 4.55
CA ASP A 2 5.15 19.09 4.87
C ASP A 2 4.79 17.98 5.86
N ARG A 3 3.95 18.29 6.85
CA ARG A 3 3.46 17.29 7.83
C ARG A 3 2.58 16.21 7.18
N PHE A 4 1.74 16.60 6.22
CA PHE A 4 0.87 15.65 5.51
C PHE A 4 1.70 14.72 4.62
N ILE A 5 2.70 15.26 3.93
CA ILE A 5 3.66 14.48 3.13
C ILE A 5 4.45 13.51 4.01
N ALA A 6 4.90 13.95 5.19
CA ALA A 6 5.61 13.08 6.13
C ALA A 6 4.74 11.91 6.62
N VAL A 7 3.45 12.16 6.87
CA VAL A 7 2.49 11.11 7.24
C VAL A 7 2.28 10.13 6.08
N LEU A 8 2.13 10.62 4.85
CA LEU A 8 2.02 9.75 3.67
C LEU A 8 3.26 8.88 3.48
N LEU A 9 4.46 9.44 3.65
CA LEU A 9 5.72 8.69 3.61
C LEU A 9 5.78 7.63 4.72
N GLY A 10 5.35 7.96 5.94
CA GLY A 10 5.29 7.00 7.04
C GLY A 10 4.36 5.83 6.74
N ILE A 11 3.17 6.11 6.19
CA ILE A 11 2.20 5.09 5.79
C ILE A 11 2.75 4.22 4.66
N THR A 12 3.38 4.83 3.65
CA THR A 12 4.04 4.11 2.57
C THR A 12 5.13 3.19 3.12
N LEU A 13 5.99 3.68 4.01
CA LEU A 13 7.08 2.88 4.58
C LEU A 13 6.54 1.70 5.41
N PHE A 14 5.50 1.95 6.21
CA PHE A 14 4.85 0.93 7.04
C PHE A 14 4.20 -0.17 6.19
N PHE A 15 3.39 0.22 5.20
CA PHE A 15 2.74 -0.74 4.31
C PHE A 15 3.73 -1.47 3.40
N ALA A 16 4.74 -0.78 2.86
CA ALA A 16 5.80 -1.41 2.10
C ALA A 16 6.59 -2.42 2.95
N GLY A 17 6.89 -2.07 4.20
CA GLY A 17 7.51 -2.98 5.17
C GLY A 17 6.66 -4.21 5.44
N LEU A 18 5.37 -4.04 5.70
CA LEU A 18 4.41 -5.14 5.86
C LEU A 18 4.37 -6.04 4.62
N THR A 19 4.23 -5.47 3.43
CA THR A 19 4.20 -6.22 2.17
C THR A 19 5.51 -6.98 1.94
N TYR A 20 6.65 -6.38 2.26
CA TYR A 20 7.95 -7.02 2.15
C TYR A 20 8.09 -8.20 3.13
N ILE A 21 7.70 -8.02 4.40
CA ILE A 21 7.73 -9.07 5.43
C ILE A 21 6.80 -10.21 5.04
N LEU A 22 5.55 -9.91 4.64
CA LEU A 22 4.59 -10.91 4.16
C LEU A 22 5.13 -11.63 2.92
N GLY A 23 5.75 -10.91 1.98
CA GLY A 23 6.35 -11.49 0.79
C GLY A 23 7.55 -12.39 1.06
N LYS A 24 8.31 -12.10 2.12
CA LYS A 24 9.45 -12.92 2.56
C LYS A 24 9.00 -14.21 3.27
N PHE A 25 7.95 -14.14 4.09
CA PHE A 25 7.40 -15.31 4.80
C PHE A 25 6.51 -16.19 3.90
N ALA A 26 5.70 -15.58 3.03
CA ALA A 26 4.77 -16.29 2.15
C ALA A 26 5.38 -16.67 0.79
N LYS A 27 6.63 -17.18 0.75
CA LYS A 27 7.27 -17.64 -0.50
C LYS A 27 6.41 -18.66 -1.29
N LYS A 28 5.53 -19.39 -0.61
CA LYS A 28 4.67 -20.43 -1.17
C LYS A 28 3.34 -19.90 -1.72
N ILE A 29 2.84 -18.74 -1.25
CA ILE A 29 1.53 -18.19 -1.63
C ILE A 29 1.71 -16.73 -2.05
N ARG A 30 1.90 -16.51 -3.35
CA ARG A 30 2.19 -15.18 -3.94
C ARG A 30 1.08 -14.14 -3.68
N ILE A 31 -0.16 -14.59 -3.48
CA ILE A 31 -1.34 -13.74 -3.29
C ILE A 31 -1.35 -13.03 -1.92
N ILE A 32 -0.71 -13.59 -0.89
CA ILE A 32 -0.77 -13.05 0.48
C ILE A 32 -0.19 -11.62 0.56
N LYS A 33 0.75 -11.28 -0.33
CA LYS A 33 1.36 -9.95 -0.41
C LYS A 33 0.35 -8.84 -0.73
N TYR A 34 -0.75 -9.17 -1.40
CA TYR A 34 -1.77 -8.21 -1.84
C TYR A 34 -2.87 -7.99 -0.79
N ILE A 35 -2.97 -8.86 0.22
CA ILE A 35 -3.98 -8.78 1.29
C ILE A 35 -4.00 -7.42 1.99
N PRO A 36 -2.86 -6.84 2.42
CA PRO A 36 -2.89 -5.55 3.11
C PRO A 36 -3.40 -4.42 2.20
N GLY A 37 -3.15 -4.51 0.90
CA GLY A 37 -3.59 -3.52 -0.09
C GLY A 37 -5.09 -3.64 -0.34
N ILE A 38 -5.61 -4.87 -0.47
CA ILE A 38 -7.05 -5.13 -0.59
C ILE A 38 -7.79 -4.64 0.65
N ILE A 39 -7.28 -4.91 1.85
CA ILE A 39 -7.86 -4.42 3.11
C ILE A 39 -7.86 -2.89 3.14
N ALA A 40 -6.75 -2.25 2.72
CA ALA A 40 -6.68 -0.79 2.66
C ALA A 40 -7.70 -0.20 1.66
N ILE A 41 -7.93 -0.82 0.50
CA ILE A 41 -8.99 -0.41 -0.44
C ILE A 41 -10.37 -0.53 0.20
N LEU A 42 -10.68 -1.68 0.79
CA LEU A 42 -11.98 -1.92 1.41
C LEU A 42 -12.27 -0.91 2.53
N LEU A 43 -11.29 -0.66 3.39
CA LEU A 43 -11.40 0.35 4.44
C LEU A 43 -11.52 1.76 3.84
N GLY A 44 -10.76 2.09 2.79
CA GLY A 44 -10.85 3.39 2.12
C GLY A 44 -12.25 3.66 1.55
N VAL A 45 -12.85 2.67 0.89
CA VAL A 45 -14.23 2.74 0.39
C VAL A 45 -15.23 2.88 1.54
N TYR A 46 -15.04 2.13 2.63
CA TYR A 46 -15.87 2.24 3.83
C TYR A 46 -15.82 3.64 4.43
N TYR A 47 -14.64 4.25 4.56
CA TYR A 47 -14.50 5.62 5.07
C TYR A 47 -15.09 6.67 4.11
N ILE A 48 -15.05 6.47 2.79
CA ILE A 48 -15.78 7.34 1.84
C ILE A 48 -17.29 7.23 2.08
N TYR A 49 -17.80 6.02 2.27
CA TYR A 49 -19.23 5.82 2.52
C TYR A 49 -19.66 6.51 3.81
N ILE A 50 -18.90 6.33 4.89
CA ILE A 50 -19.21 7.04 6.14
C ILE A 50 -19.08 8.54 5.93
N ALA A 51 -18.02 9.05 5.31
CA ALA A 51 -17.81 10.50 5.10
C ALA A 51 -18.97 11.21 4.36
N ARG A 52 -19.79 10.46 3.61
CA ARG A 52 -20.99 10.98 2.92
C ARG A 52 -22.24 11.08 3.82
N GLN A 53 -22.22 10.51 5.01
CA GLN A 53 -23.32 10.61 5.97
C GLN A 53 -23.33 11.99 6.65
N PRO A 54 -24.47 12.40 7.24
CA PRO A 54 -24.57 13.66 7.97
C PRO A 54 -23.63 13.63 9.19
N HIS A 55 -22.66 14.54 9.20
CA HIS A 55 -21.68 14.66 10.28
C HIS A 55 -21.75 16.03 10.92
N ILE A 56 -21.44 16.08 12.22
CA ILE A 56 -21.36 17.31 12.97
C ILE A 56 -19.88 17.75 13.02
N GLY A 57 -19.61 18.98 12.60
CA GLY A 57 -18.25 19.53 12.64
C GLY A 57 -17.29 18.91 11.63
N PHE A 58 -16.06 18.59 12.06
CA PHE A 58 -14.95 18.19 11.19
C PHE A 58 -14.82 16.68 10.93
N GLU A 59 -15.72 15.87 11.49
CA GLU A 59 -15.62 14.41 11.43
C GLU A 59 -15.66 13.88 9.99
N GLY A 60 -16.54 14.42 9.15
CA GLY A 60 -16.60 14.07 7.72
C GLY A 60 -15.31 14.39 6.96
N LEU A 61 -14.66 15.51 7.29
CA LEU A 61 -13.36 15.88 6.70
C LEU A 61 -12.25 14.92 7.14
N ALA A 62 -12.23 14.54 8.42
CA ALA A 62 -11.26 13.57 8.94
C ALA A 62 -11.44 12.20 8.27
N MET A 63 -12.67 11.74 8.08
CA MET A 63 -12.97 10.49 7.39
C MET A 63 -12.58 10.53 5.90
N ALA A 64 -12.79 11.66 5.22
CA ALA A 64 -12.35 11.85 3.84
C ALA A 64 -10.81 11.81 3.72
N ILE A 65 -10.09 12.44 4.65
CA ILE A 65 -8.62 12.41 4.70
C ILE A 65 -8.12 10.99 4.97
N LEU A 66 -8.73 10.26 5.92
CA LEU A 66 -8.41 8.86 6.20
C LEU A 66 -8.62 7.97 4.97
N ALA A 67 -9.70 8.19 4.21
CA ALA A 67 -9.93 7.48 2.97
C ALA A 67 -8.79 7.71 1.97
N ILE A 68 -8.38 8.97 1.75
CA ILE A 68 -7.27 9.31 0.85
C ILE A 68 -5.97 8.61 1.29
N MET A 69 -5.68 8.60 2.59
CA MET A 69 -4.50 7.94 3.15
C MET A 69 -4.53 6.42 2.94
N LEU A 70 -5.70 5.80 3.05
CA LEU A 70 -5.90 4.37 2.79
C LEU A 70 -5.78 4.01 1.30
N PHE A 71 -6.29 4.86 0.40
CA PHE A 71 -6.07 4.68 -1.03
C PHE A 71 -4.60 4.81 -1.41
N TRP A 72 -3.87 5.75 -0.79
CA TRP A 72 -2.43 5.88 -0.98
C TRP A 72 -1.67 4.64 -0.49
N ALA A 73 -2.04 4.12 0.69
CA ALA A 73 -1.49 2.87 1.21
C ALA A 73 -1.72 1.70 0.24
N ALA A 74 -2.93 1.55 -0.28
CA ALA A 74 -3.27 0.53 -1.26
C ALA A 74 -2.45 0.64 -2.56
N LEU A 75 -2.34 1.84 -3.11
CA LEU A 75 -1.57 2.09 -4.32
C LEU A 75 -0.10 1.76 -4.12
N SER A 76 0.49 2.20 -3.00
CA SER A 76 1.88 1.92 -2.66
C SER A 76 2.15 0.42 -2.51
N ASN A 77 1.20 -0.32 -1.94
CA ASN A 77 1.30 -1.77 -1.81
C ASN A 77 1.27 -2.46 -3.19
N LEU A 78 0.35 -2.06 -4.06
CA LEU A 78 0.26 -2.60 -5.42
C LEU A 78 1.56 -2.38 -6.20
N VAL A 79 2.07 -1.15 -6.19
CA VAL A 79 3.35 -0.80 -6.83
C VAL A 79 4.49 -1.65 -6.25
N THR A 80 4.57 -1.78 -4.93
CA THR A 80 5.61 -2.58 -4.25
C THR A 80 5.50 -4.06 -4.63
N GLY A 81 4.29 -4.62 -4.67
CA GLY A 81 4.03 -5.99 -5.09
C GLY A 81 4.50 -6.26 -6.53
N VAL A 82 4.17 -5.36 -7.45
CA VAL A 82 4.61 -5.44 -8.86
C VAL A 82 6.14 -5.36 -8.97
N ILE A 83 6.78 -4.45 -8.22
CA ILE A 83 8.25 -4.35 -8.20
C ILE A 83 8.89 -5.66 -7.72
N ILE A 84 8.36 -6.25 -6.64
CA ILE A 84 8.89 -7.50 -6.09
C ILE A 84 8.71 -8.66 -7.08
N ASP A 85 7.57 -8.72 -7.77
CA ASP A 85 7.23 -9.86 -8.63
C ASP A 85 7.84 -9.74 -10.05
N PHE A 86 8.09 -8.53 -10.57
CA PHE A 86 8.62 -8.33 -11.94
C PHE A 86 10.03 -7.73 -11.98
N VAL A 87 10.29 -6.66 -11.22
CA VAL A 87 11.55 -5.91 -11.33
C VAL A 87 12.71 -6.67 -10.68
N ILE A 88 12.52 -7.22 -9.49
CA ILE A 88 13.55 -8.00 -8.79
C ILE A 88 14.02 -9.23 -9.61
N PRO A 89 13.13 -10.10 -10.13
CA PRO A 89 13.58 -11.24 -10.93
C PRO A 89 14.20 -10.83 -12.27
N MET A 90 13.72 -9.76 -12.90
CA MET A 90 14.31 -9.23 -14.14
C MET A 90 15.76 -8.75 -13.94
N ILE A 91 16.03 -8.02 -12.85
CA ILE A 91 17.40 -7.57 -12.51
C ILE A 91 18.29 -8.76 -12.18
N LYS A 92 17.76 -9.76 -11.46
CA LYS A 92 18.51 -10.97 -11.10
C LYS A 92 18.92 -11.78 -12.34
N ASN A 93 18.06 -11.86 -13.36
CA ASN A 93 18.37 -12.57 -14.59
C ASN A 93 19.42 -11.86 -15.45
N ARG A 94 19.43 -10.52 -15.52
CA ARG A 94 20.47 -9.79 -16.26
C ARG A 94 21.88 -10.00 -15.70
N LYS A 95 22.04 -9.93 -14.37
CA LYS A 95 23.35 -10.19 -13.73
C LYS A 95 23.91 -11.59 -13.99
N LYS A 96 23.05 -12.56 -14.33
CA LYS A 96 23.48 -13.94 -14.61
C LYS A 96 24.03 -14.10 -16.03
N THR A 97 23.68 -13.20 -16.95
CA THR A 97 24.14 -13.19 -18.34
C THR A 97 25.50 -12.52 -18.48
N ASP A 98 25.81 -11.51 -17.65
CA ASP A 98 27.10 -10.79 -17.68
C ASP A 98 28.24 -11.55 -16.96
N SER A 99 27.95 -12.73 -16.39
CA SER A 99 28.91 -13.57 -15.64
C SER A 99 29.46 -14.76 -16.46
N HIS A 100 29.12 -14.84 -17.74
CA HIS A 100 29.55 -15.87 -18.69
C HIS A 100 30.32 -15.24 -19.83
#